data_AF-A0A7K3ZUL3-F1
#
_entry.id   AF-A0A7K3ZUL3-F1
#
_cell.length_a   1.000
_cell.length_b   1.000
_cell.length_c   1.000
_cell.angle_alpha   90.00
_cell.angle_beta   90.00
_cell.angle_gamma   90.00
#
_symmetry.space_group_name_H-M   'P 1'
#
loop_
_entity.id
_entity.type
_entity.pdbx_description
1 polymer ?
#
loop_
_entity_poly.entity_id
_entity_poly.type
_entity_poly.pdbx_seq_one_letter_code
_entity_poly.pdbx_strand_id
1 'polypeptide(L)'
;APAMGPSLAALLRPEVRLPLSGSLAKPGRVAQAKKDDRPEPVHFVFQFKRGEEIRYGRDKFIVPQDNRFIASYDPVNTALASSRDFDSYCLEHISAFSGAMISGFHLLPLQNYEEILPEKINQLRSWKKRNPNLFIHLELGSFQSPQIMSHLMHLVSEVPIDSLGMNEDELDAAAGLFNLSIKANLPASWQERVLAAELLQDKTGIFRVSVHTRDYILSVIRDGHFPAQDEILALQSGVDSAASLAACGSMRAAPSEEFNEKGLAAAADLRRLGATSQGTGAALQSGGRILSLVPARQVSQPKITVGLGDTATASIFFCELEAIRRNAALS
;
A
#
# COMPACT_ATOMS: atom_id res chain seq x y z
N ALA A 1 -7.65 18.25 -5.27
CA ALA A 1 -8.15 17.78 -3.99
C ALA A 1 -9.25 16.82 -4.37
N PRO A 2 -9.28 15.62 -3.77
CA PRO A 2 -10.34 14.66 -4.05
C PRO A 2 -11.70 15.36 -3.93
N ALA A 3 -12.73 14.85 -4.62
CA ALA A 3 -14.06 15.34 -4.30
C ALA A 3 -14.32 14.99 -2.83
N MET A 4 -14.68 16.00 -2.06
CA MET A 4 -14.72 15.92 -0.62
C MET A 4 -15.99 16.59 -0.16
N GLY A 5 -17.01 15.77 0.06
CA GLY A 5 -18.24 16.19 0.70
C GLY A 5 -18.06 16.40 2.21
N PRO A 6 -19.02 17.06 2.86
CA PRO A 6 -18.99 17.30 4.31
C PRO A 6 -18.86 16.02 5.14
N SER A 7 -19.46 14.90 4.74
CA SER A 7 -19.40 13.65 5.50
C SER A 7 -17.98 13.08 5.48
N LEU A 8 -17.36 13.00 4.30
CA LEU A 8 -15.98 12.53 4.16
C LEU A 8 -15.01 13.45 4.92
N ALA A 9 -15.21 14.77 4.84
CA ALA A 9 -14.39 15.72 5.57
C ALA A 9 -14.47 15.52 7.10
N ALA A 10 -15.62 15.08 7.64
CA ALA A 10 -15.80 14.81 9.05
C ALA A 10 -15.11 13.51 9.52
N LEU A 11 -14.89 12.56 8.61
CA LEU A 11 -14.15 11.32 8.90
C LEU A 11 -12.63 11.53 8.94
N LEU A 12 -12.13 12.60 8.30
CA LEU A 12 -10.71 12.89 8.27
C LEU A 12 -10.21 13.45 9.61
N ARG A 13 -9.00 13.04 9.96
CA ARG A 13 -8.30 13.49 11.16
C ARG A 13 -8.08 15.01 11.13
N PRO A 14 -8.21 15.74 12.26
CA PRO A 14 -8.07 17.20 12.31
C PRO A 14 -6.70 17.73 11.85
N GLU A 15 -5.68 16.87 11.83
CA GLU A 15 -4.32 17.17 11.39
C GLU A 15 -4.19 17.13 9.86
N VAL A 16 -5.12 16.47 9.15
CA VAL A 16 -5.14 16.44 7.68
C VAL A 16 -5.29 17.86 7.15
N ARG A 17 -4.52 18.15 6.11
CA ARG A 17 -4.52 19.43 5.41
C ARG A 17 -4.69 19.19 3.93
N LEU A 18 -5.44 20.06 3.28
CA LEU A 18 -5.77 19.95 1.87
C LEU A 18 -5.55 21.29 1.17
N PRO A 19 -5.03 21.29 -0.06
CA PRO A 19 -4.92 22.49 -0.87
C PRO A 19 -6.27 23.16 -1.14
N LEU A 20 -6.34 24.47 -0.88
CA LEU A 20 -7.45 25.36 -1.20
C LEU A 20 -6.91 26.77 -1.45
N SER A 21 -7.12 27.28 -2.66
CA SER A 21 -6.73 28.65 -3.07
C SER A 21 -5.27 29.00 -2.72
N GLY A 22 -4.32 28.13 -3.08
CA GLY A 22 -2.88 28.34 -2.86
C GLY A 22 -2.40 28.12 -1.42
N SER A 23 -3.25 27.62 -0.52
CA SER A 23 -2.89 27.37 0.88
C SER A 23 -3.41 26.03 1.39
N LEU A 24 -2.93 25.58 2.54
CA LEU A 24 -3.44 24.39 3.23
C LEU A 24 -4.61 24.75 4.14
N ALA A 25 -5.75 24.10 3.93
CA ALA A 25 -6.96 24.25 4.72
C ALA A 25 -7.37 22.94 5.40
N LYS A 26 -8.19 23.04 6.46
CA LYS A 26 -8.83 21.90 7.10
C LYS A 26 -9.89 21.28 6.17
N PRO A 27 -10.13 19.95 6.23
CA PRO A 27 -11.11 19.25 5.40
C PRO A 27 -12.48 19.92 5.32
N GLY A 28 -13.06 20.28 6.47
CA GLY A 28 -14.39 20.91 6.51
C GLY A 28 -14.47 22.24 5.74
N ARG A 29 -13.39 23.04 5.75
CA ARG A 29 -13.33 24.29 4.97
C ARG A 29 -13.26 24.02 3.47
N VAL A 30 -12.53 22.98 3.06
CA VAL A 30 -12.45 22.56 1.65
C VAL A 30 -13.81 22.04 1.16
N ALA A 31 -14.48 21.22 1.97
CA ALA A 31 -15.81 20.70 1.66
C ALA A 31 -16.85 21.83 1.49
N GLN A 32 -16.83 22.84 2.37
CA GLN A 32 -17.72 24.00 2.27
C GLN A 32 -17.44 24.86 1.04
N ALA A 33 -16.16 25.08 0.70
CA ALA A 33 -15.77 25.92 -0.41
C ALA A 33 -16.13 25.33 -1.77
N LYS A 34 -16.17 24.00 -1.89
CA LYS A 34 -16.36 23.33 -3.18
C LYS A 34 -17.81 23.23 -3.65
N LYS A 35 -18.83 23.42 -2.78
CA LYS A 35 -20.27 23.28 -3.08
C LYS A 35 -20.52 22.27 -4.21
N ASP A 36 -20.01 21.06 -4.00
CA ASP A 36 -19.94 20.06 -5.04
C ASP A 36 -21.20 19.21 -4.94
N ASP A 37 -22.14 19.36 -5.88
CA ASP A 37 -23.38 18.57 -5.94
C ASP A 37 -23.13 17.12 -6.39
N ARG A 38 -21.86 16.71 -6.57
CA ARG A 38 -21.50 15.33 -6.86
C ARG A 38 -21.89 14.42 -5.71
N PRO A 39 -22.54 13.28 -5.97
CA PRO A 39 -22.94 12.34 -4.93
C PRO A 39 -21.71 11.84 -4.17
N GLU A 40 -21.80 11.81 -2.84
CA GLU A 40 -20.74 11.25 -2.00
C GLU A 40 -20.54 9.76 -2.34
N PRO A 41 -19.30 9.26 -2.37
CA PRO A 41 -19.05 7.85 -2.60
C PRO A 41 -19.64 7.03 -1.44
N VAL A 42 -20.32 5.94 -1.79
CA VAL A 42 -20.95 5.03 -0.84
C VAL A 42 -20.39 3.64 -1.05
N HIS A 43 -19.77 3.09 -0.01
CA HIS A 43 -19.27 1.72 0.00
C HIS A 43 -20.03 0.90 1.04
N PHE A 44 -20.73 -0.13 0.59
CA PHE A 44 -21.39 -1.09 1.46
C PHE A 44 -20.42 -2.23 1.77
N VAL A 45 -20.00 -2.33 3.03
CA VAL A 45 -19.11 -3.40 3.51
C VAL A 45 -19.95 -4.47 4.20
N PHE A 46 -20.07 -5.63 3.58
CA PHE A 46 -20.75 -6.80 4.13
C PHE A 46 -19.69 -7.75 4.72
N GLN A 47 -19.66 -7.85 6.04
CA GLN A 47 -18.73 -8.75 6.75
C GLN A 47 -19.45 -10.02 7.14
N PHE A 48 -18.77 -11.16 7.00
CA PHE A 48 -19.30 -12.48 7.36
C PHE A 48 -18.22 -13.29 8.06
N LYS A 49 -18.65 -14.12 9.02
CA LYS A 49 -17.74 -14.84 9.92
C LYS A 49 -17.63 -16.32 9.56
N ARG A 50 -16.47 -16.92 9.80
CA ARG A 50 -16.26 -18.36 9.65
C ARG A 50 -17.33 -19.14 10.42
N GLY A 51 -17.91 -20.13 9.75
CA GLY A 51 -18.95 -20.98 10.31
C GLY A 51 -20.35 -20.37 10.26
N GLU A 52 -20.51 -19.12 9.81
CA GLU A 52 -21.83 -18.53 9.57
C GLU A 52 -22.57 -19.32 8.48
N GLU A 53 -23.85 -19.62 8.75
CA GLU A 53 -24.72 -20.40 7.87
C GLU A 53 -25.63 -19.45 7.09
N ILE A 54 -25.46 -19.41 5.77
CA ILE A 54 -26.33 -18.65 4.87
C ILE A 54 -27.24 -19.64 4.16
N ARG A 55 -28.56 -19.42 4.27
CA ARG A 55 -29.58 -20.22 3.58
C ARG A 55 -30.12 -19.47 2.38
N TYR A 56 -30.08 -20.10 1.22
CA TYR A 56 -30.70 -19.59 0.00
C TYR A 56 -31.58 -20.68 -0.62
N GLY A 57 -32.90 -20.56 -0.44
CA GLY A 57 -33.84 -21.61 -0.82
C GLY A 57 -33.59 -22.91 -0.03
N ARG A 58 -33.22 -23.98 -0.74
CA ARG A 58 -32.86 -25.27 -0.15
C ARG A 58 -31.35 -25.43 0.10
N ASP A 59 -30.55 -24.52 -0.43
CA ASP A 59 -29.11 -24.59 -0.35
C ASP A 59 -28.60 -23.99 0.96
N LYS A 60 -27.56 -24.61 1.50
CA LYS A 60 -26.90 -24.22 2.74
C LYS A 60 -25.43 -23.96 2.44
N PHE A 61 -24.99 -22.73 2.69
CA PHE A 61 -23.61 -22.30 2.55
C PHE A 61 -23.00 -22.09 3.94
N ILE A 62 -21.81 -22.62 4.16
CA ILE A 62 -21.03 -22.37 5.38
C ILE A 62 -19.82 -21.55 4.99
N VAL A 63 -19.66 -20.40 5.63
CA VAL A 63 -18.52 -19.51 5.39
C VAL A 63 -17.22 -20.21 5.84
N PRO A 64 -16.22 -20.42 4.94
CA PRO A 64 -15.01 -21.16 5.28
C PRO A 64 -14.03 -20.36 6.15
N GLN A 65 -14.04 -19.04 6.01
CA GLN A 65 -13.15 -18.11 6.71
C GLN A 65 -13.79 -16.74 6.85
N ASP A 66 -13.42 -15.99 7.89
CA ASP A 66 -13.79 -14.59 8.07
C ASP A 66 -13.39 -13.79 6.83
N ASN A 67 -14.35 -13.08 6.22
CA ASN A 67 -14.06 -12.26 5.05
C ASN A 67 -15.11 -11.13 4.90
N ARG A 68 -14.93 -10.30 3.87
CA ARG A 68 -15.82 -9.20 3.53
C ARG A 68 -16.08 -9.14 2.03
N PHE A 69 -17.27 -8.67 1.68
CA PHE A 69 -17.63 -8.22 0.34
C PHE A 69 -17.89 -6.71 0.36
N ILE A 70 -17.35 -5.97 -0.60
CA ILE A 70 -17.50 -4.52 -0.68
C ILE A 70 -18.23 -4.18 -1.98
N ALA A 71 -19.42 -3.62 -1.88
CA ALA A 71 -20.15 -3.07 -3.02
C ALA A 71 -19.98 -1.54 -3.04
N SER A 72 -19.31 -1.02 -4.07
CA SER A 72 -18.89 0.38 -4.15
C SER A 72 -19.70 1.16 -5.20
N TYR A 73 -20.26 2.30 -4.80
CA TYR A 73 -20.69 3.36 -5.71
C TYR A 73 -19.74 4.55 -5.51
N ASP A 74 -18.81 4.70 -6.44
CA ASP A 74 -17.73 5.69 -6.30
C ASP A 74 -17.41 6.39 -7.63
N PRO A 75 -18.35 7.17 -8.19
CA PRO A 75 -18.12 7.93 -9.43
C PRO A 75 -17.03 9.00 -9.27
N VAL A 76 -16.67 9.35 -8.04
CA VAL A 76 -15.68 10.37 -7.73
C VAL A 76 -14.27 9.81 -7.87
N ASN A 77 -13.95 8.73 -7.16
CA ASN A 77 -12.59 8.21 -7.13
C ASN A 77 -12.27 7.40 -8.39
N THR A 78 -13.28 6.81 -9.07
CA THR A 78 -13.10 6.16 -10.38
C THR A 78 -12.66 7.13 -11.48
N ALA A 79 -12.96 8.42 -11.36
CA ALA A 79 -12.47 9.45 -12.28
C ALA A 79 -10.98 9.80 -12.03
N LEU A 80 -10.42 9.43 -10.87
CA LEU A 80 -9.10 9.89 -10.39
C LEU A 80 -8.85 11.39 -10.61
N ALA A 81 -9.90 12.19 -10.54
CA ALA A 81 -9.81 13.61 -10.86
C ALA A 81 -9.14 14.38 -9.72
N SER A 82 -8.15 15.19 -10.07
CA SER A 82 -7.56 16.19 -9.19
C SER A 82 -8.18 17.56 -9.47
N SER A 83 -8.18 18.44 -8.47
CA SER A 83 -8.65 19.82 -8.66
C SER A 83 -7.45 20.71 -8.95
N ARG A 84 -7.66 21.78 -9.72
CA ARG A 84 -6.63 22.78 -10.04
C ARG A 84 -5.87 23.28 -8.81
N ASP A 85 -6.58 23.54 -7.71
CA ASP A 85 -5.98 23.96 -6.43
C ASP A 85 -4.94 22.96 -5.91
N PHE A 86 -5.18 21.67 -6.06
CA PHE A 86 -4.24 20.64 -5.62
C PHE A 86 -3.10 20.47 -6.59
N ASP A 87 -3.38 20.44 -7.89
CA ASP A 87 -2.32 20.27 -8.88
C ASP A 87 -1.32 21.43 -8.84
N SER A 88 -1.84 22.66 -8.72
CA SER A 88 -1.02 23.87 -8.62
C SER A 88 -0.25 23.90 -7.31
N TYR A 89 -0.91 23.65 -6.17
CA TYR A 89 -0.25 23.65 -4.86
C TYR A 89 0.84 22.57 -4.77
N CYS A 90 0.54 21.35 -5.21
CA CYS A 90 1.52 20.27 -5.23
C CYS A 90 2.70 20.69 -6.10
N LEU A 91 2.49 21.13 -7.34
CA LEU A 91 3.60 21.52 -8.22
C LEU A 91 4.45 22.68 -7.66
N GLU A 92 3.83 23.67 -7.02
CA GLU A 92 4.52 24.82 -6.43
C GLU A 92 5.32 24.46 -5.16
N HIS A 93 4.78 23.54 -4.35
CA HIS A 93 5.32 23.25 -3.01
C HIS A 93 5.97 21.87 -2.88
N ILE A 94 6.03 21.04 -3.92
CA ILE A 94 6.51 19.64 -3.83
C ILE A 94 7.95 19.54 -3.31
N SER A 95 8.77 20.56 -3.52
CA SER A 95 10.15 20.62 -3.00
C SER A 95 10.23 20.67 -1.47
N ALA A 96 9.14 20.99 -0.78
CA ALA A 96 9.05 21.00 0.68
C ALA A 96 8.60 19.65 1.27
N PHE A 97 8.22 18.67 0.44
CA PHE A 97 7.75 17.36 0.89
C PHE A 97 8.86 16.31 0.76
N SER A 98 9.00 15.46 1.78
CA SER A 98 9.96 14.35 1.77
C SER A 98 9.49 13.16 0.95
N GLY A 99 8.17 12.97 0.82
CA GLY A 99 7.62 11.87 0.04
C GLY A 99 6.15 12.04 -0.34
N ALA A 100 5.71 11.19 -1.27
CA ALA A 100 4.34 11.10 -1.71
C ALA A 100 3.89 9.62 -1.77
N MET A 101 2.75 9.31 -1.16
CA MET A 101 2.11 7.99 -1.26
C MET A 101 0.94 8.07 -2.20
N ILE A 102 0.91 7.19 -3.20
CA ILE A 102 -0.05 7.21 -4.31
C ILE A 102 -0.76 5.87 -4.39
N SER A 103 -2.08 5.91 -4.48
CA SER A 103 -2.93 4.73 -4.70
C SER A 103 -4.18 5.12 -5.50
N GLY A 104 -5.07 4.15 -5.74
CA GLY A 104 -6.35 4.36 -6.41
C GLY A 104 -6.35 4.07 -7.90
N PHE A 105 -5.21 3.78 -8.53
CA PHE A 105 -5.16 3.41 -9.96
C PHE A 105 -6.02 2.18 -10.31
N HIS A 106 -6.23 1.28 -9.35
CA HIS A 106 -7.10 0.11 -9.49
C HIS A 106 -8.59 0.46 -9.66
N LEU A 107 -8.99 1.70 -9.32
CA LEU A 107 -10.37 2.18 -9.46
C LEU A 107 -10.70 2.63 -10.89
N LEU A 108 -9.72 2.73 -11.78
CA LEU A 108 -9.96 3.26 -13.12
C LEU A 108 -10.91 2.37 -13.93
N PRO A 109 -11.90 2.95 -14.62
CA PRO A 109 -12.73 2.22 -15.56
C PRO A 109 -11.94 1.82 -16.82
N LEU A 110 -12.24 0.64 -17.36
CA LEU A 110 -11.68 0.14 -18.62
C LEU A 110 -11.90 1.08 -19.82
N GLN A 111 -12.91 1.96 -19.74
CA GLN A 111 -13.25 2.85 -20.85
C GLN A 111 -12.27 4.04 -20.97
N ASN A 112 -11.66 4.50 -19.87
CA ASN A 112 -10.93 5.78 -19.84
C ASN A 112 -9.48 5.67 -19.34
N TYR A 113 -9.01 4.46 -18.99
CA TYR A 113 -7.69 4.29 -18.36
C TYR A 113 -6.52 4.76 -19.25
N GLU A 114 -6.63 4.63 -20.58
CA GLU A 114 -5.57 5.01 -21.53
C GLU A 114 -5.35 6.53 -21.61
N GLU A 115 -6.34 7.34 -21.26
CA GLU A 115 -6.20 8.79 -21.18
C GLU A 115 -5.74 9.22 -19.78
N ILE A 116 -6.35 8.66 -18.73
CA ILE A 116 -6.14 9.11 -17.36
C ILE A 116 -4.76 8.68 -16.83
N LEU A 117 -4.30 7.45 -17.13
CA LEU A 117 -3.01 6.97 -16.62
C LEU A 117 -1.82 7.81 -17.09
N PRO A 118 -1.65 8.10 -18.40
CA PRO A 118 -0.58 8.98 -18.86
C PRO A 118 -0.62 10.37 -18.20
N GLU A 119 -1.80 10.96 -18.00
CA GLU A 119 -1.95 12.24 -17.31
C GLU A 119 -1.36 12.18 -15.88
N LYS A 120 -1.76 11.17 -15.10
CA LYS A 120 -1.30 11.03 -13.71
C LYS A 120 0.17 10.64 -13.61
N ILE A 121 0.67 9.81 -14.52
CA ILE A 121 2.08 9.47 -14.57
C ILE A 121 2.92 10.71 -14.95
N ASN A 122 2.45 11.55 -15.86
CA ASN A 122 3.08 12.84 -16.16
C ASN A 122 3.08 13.78 -14.95
N GLN A 123 2.03 13.76 -14.13
CA GLN A 123 2.00 14.50 -12.89
C GLN A 123 3.11 14.04 -11.91
N LEU A 124 3.25 12.72 -11.69
CA LEU A 124 4.33 12.17 -10.85
C LEU A 124 5.73 12.51 -11.40
N ARG A 125 5.89 12.45 -12.72
CA ARG A 125 7.11 12.86 -13.42
C ARG A 125 7.43 14.34 -13.17
N SER A 126 6.41 15.21 -13.18
CA SER A 126 6.58 16.64 -12.89
C SER A 126 7.03 16.90 -11.44
N TRP A 127 6.51 16.12 -10.50
CA TRP A 127 6.89 16.19 -9.09
C TRP A 127 8.34 15.78 -8.88
N LYS A 128 8.76 14.64 -9.45
CA LYS A 128 10.16 14.19 -9.44
C LYS A 128 11.11 15.18 -10.11
N LYS A 129 10.70 15.82 -11.21
CA LYS A 129 11.52 16.85 -11.85
C LYS A 129 11.76 18.07 -10.94
N ARG A 130 10.76 18.46 -10.16
CA ARG A 130 10.83 19.62 -9.24
C ARG A 130 11.49 19.26 -7.90
N ASN A 131 11.39 18.01 -7.49
CA ASN A 131 12.03 17.45 -6.30
C ASN A 131 12.59 16.06 -6.60
N PRO A 132 13.85 15.95 -7.07
CA PRO A 132 14.48 14.67 -7.38
C PRO A 132 14.58 13.71 -6.17
N ASN A 133 14.60 14.28 -4.96
CA ASN A 133 14.71 13.55 -3.69
C ASN A 133 13.35 13.18 -3.10
N LEU A 134 12.23 13.52 -3.75
CA LEU A 134 10.90 13.13 -3.30
C LEU A 134 10.80 11.60 -3.35
N PHE A 135 10.57 10.94 -2.21
CA PHE A 135 10.35 9.50 -2.18
C PHE A 135 8.88 9.17 -2.48
N ILE A 136 8.61 8.57 -3.64
CA ILE A 136 7.29 8.19 -4.13
C ILE A 136 7.05 6.70 -3.89
N HIS A 137 6.04 6.39 -3.09
CA HIS A 137 5.52 5.05 -2.90
C HIS A 137 4.21 4.87 -3.65
N LEU A 138 4.12 3.83 -4.47
CA LEU A 138 2.94 3.41 -5.19
C LEU A 138 2.34 2.18 -4.51
N GLU A 139 1.15 2.31 -3.92
CA GLU A 139 0.41 1.17 -3.37
C GLU A 139 -0.59 0.67 -4.41
N LEU A 140 -0.45 -0.59 -4.82
CA LEU A 140 -1.38 -1.25 -5.72
C LEU A 140 -2.70 -1.56 -5.02
N GLY A 141 -3.67 -1.97 -5.83
CA GLY A 141 -4.92 -2.52 -5.32
C GLY A 141 -5.46 -3.55 -6.29
N SER A 142 -6.59 -4.16 -5.96
CA SER A 142 -7.24 -5.14 -6.82
C SER A 142 -7.80 -4.49 -8.08
N PHE A 143 -7.12 -4.66 -9.22
CA PHE A 143 -7.56 -4.15 -10.51
C PHE A 143 -8.71 -5.00 -11.07
N GLN A 144 -9.75 -4.34 -11.57
CA GLN A 144 -10.86 -5.02 -12.26
C GLN A 144 -10.46 -5.63 -13.61
N SER A 145 -9.30 -5.25 -14.15
CA SER A 145 -8.82 -5.70 -15.46
C SER A 145 -7.29 -5.77 -15.50
N PRO A 146 -6.73 -6.91 -15.97
CA PRO A 146 -5.29 -7.06 -16.22
C PRO A 146 -4.73 -6.02 -17.21
N GLN A 147 -5.54 -5.54 -18.15
CA GLN A 147 -5.15 -4.53 -19.14
C GLN A 147 -4.76 -3.20 -18.47
N ILE A 148 -5.55 -2.76 -17.49
CA ILE A 148 -5.29 -1.51 -16.75
C ILE A 148 -3.98 -1.64 -15.97
N MET A 149 -3.81 -2.75 -15.26
CA MET A 149 -2.61 -3.02 -14.48
C MET A 149 -1.37 -3.10 -15.38
N SER A 150 -1.46 -3.80 -16.51
CA SER A 150 -0.38 -3.89 -17.50
C SER A 150 0.03 -2.51 -18.02
N HIS A 151 -0.95 -1.66 -18.37
CA HIS A 151 -0.67 -0.31 -18.84
C HIS A 151 -0.03 0.57 -17.76
N LEU A 152 -0.52 0.49 -16.51
CA LEU A 152 0.11 1.17 -15.37
C LEU A 152 1.56 0.72 -15.19
N MET A 153 1.82 -0.59 -15.16
CA MET A 153 3.17 -1.13 -14.95
C MET A 153 4.15 -0.67 -16.03
N HIS A 154 3.69 -0.59 -17.29
CA HIS A 154 4.49 -0.04 -18.38
C HIS A 154 4.85 1.43 -18.14
N LEU A 155 3.87 2.27 -17.83
CA LEU A 155 4.09 3.71 -17.60
C LEU A 155 4.93 4.00 -16.34
N VAL A 156 4.75 3.21 -15.29
CA VAL A 156 5.52 3.33 -14.04
C VAL A 156 7.00 3.10 -14.29
N SER A 157 7.37 2.21 -15.22
CA SER A 157 8.78 1.99 -15.60
C SER A 157 9.44 3.21 -16.26
N GLU A 158 8.66 4.20 -16.70
CA GLU A 158 9.13 5.43 -17.35
C GLU A 158 9.25 6.63 -16.38
N VAL A 159 9.02 6.42 -15.10
CA VAL A 159 9.11 7.44 -14.05
C VAL A 159 9.96 6.87 -12.91
N PRO A 160 10.85 7.67 -12.28
CA PRO A 160 11.67 7.17 -11.17
C PRO A 160 10.83 7.01 -9.89
N ILE A 161 9.91 6.04 -9.88
CA ILE A 161 9.14 5.63 -8.70
C ILE A 161 10.07 4.84 -7.78
N ASP A 162 10.02 5.14 -6.49
CA ASP A 162 10.99 4.64 -5.52
C ASP A 162 10.55 3.31 -4.91
N SER A 163 9.27 3.21 -4.59
CA SER A 163 8.72 2.04 -3.92
C SER A 163 7.37 1.62 -4.50
N LEU A 164 7.18 0.30 -4.59
CA LEU A 164 5.93 -0.35 -4.97
C LEU A 164 5.47 -1.25 -3.83
N GLY A 165 4.22 -1.11 -3.39
CA GLY A 165 3.59 -1.92 -2.35
C GLY A 165 2.34 -2.65 -2.88
N MET A 166 2.07 -3.85 -2.35
CA MET A 166 0.92 -4.68 -2.71
C MET A 166 0.67 -5.82 -1.71
N ASN A 167 -0.49 -6.48 -1.80
CA ASN A 167 -0.73 -7.76 -1.11
C ASN A 167 -0.32 -8.99 -1.94
N GLU A 168 -0.50 -10.20 -1.38
CA GLU A 168 -0.16 -11.46 -2.07
C GLU A 168 -0.95 -11.72 -3.36
N ASP A 169 -2.23 -11.36 -3.41
CA ASP A 169 -3.08 -11.59 -4.60
C ASP A 169 -2.69 -10.64 -5.73
N GLU A 170 -2.35 -9.40 -5.39
CA GLU A 170 -1.87 -8.38 -6.32
C GLU A 170 -0.46 -8.69 -6.85
N LEU A 171 0.41 -9.27 -6.02
CA LEU A 171 1.69 -9.80 -6.44
C LEU A 171 1.52 -10.93 -7.47
N ASP A 172 0.62 -11.87 -7.22
CA ASP A 172 0.33 -12.97 -8.14
C ASP A 172 -0.22 -12.43 -9.48
N ALA A 173 -1.12 -11.43 -9.43
CA ALA A 173 -1.61 -10.74 -10.62
C ALA A 173 -0.48 -10.03 -11.39
N ALA A 174 0.40 -9.31 -10.69
CA ALA A 174 1.54 -8.62 -11.29
C ALA A 174 2.52 -9.60 -11.94
N ALA A 175 2.85 -10.68 -11.23
CA ALA A 175 3.75 -11.71 -11.72
C ALA A 175 3.17 -12.42 -12.96
N GLY A 176 1.86 -12.70 -12.95
CA GLY A 176 1.14 -13.27 -14.08
C GLY A 176 1.22 -12.41 -15.35
N LEU A 177 1.10 -11.07 -15.22
CA LEU A 177 1.21 -10.14 -16.36
C LEU A 177 2.55 -10.22 -17.07
N PHE A 178 3.62 -10.41 -16.32
CA PHE A 178 4.98 -10.48 -16.86
C PHE A 178 5.36 -11.91 -17.31
N ASN A 179 4.41 -12.85 -17.32
CA ASN A 179 4.65 -14.28 -17.56
C ASN A 179 5.80 -14.82 -16.71
N LEU A 180 5.97 -14.28 -15.50
CA LEU A 180 6.96 -14.76 -14.56
C LEU A 180 6.47 -16.13 -14.11
N SER A 181 7.18 -17.19 -14.51
CA SER A 181 6.81 -18.56 -14.17
C SER A 181 7.00 -18.79 -12.68
N ILE A 182 5.94 -18.55 -11.92
CA ILE A 182 5.82 -18.92 -10.51
C ILE A 182 4.79 -20.06 -10.47
N LYS A 183 5.15 -21.25 -10.96
CA LYS A 183 4.34 -22.47 -10.77
C LYS A 183 5.07 -23.32 -9.71
N ALA A 184 4.41 -23.94 -8.73
CA ALA A 184 3.23 -24.79 -8.94
C ALA A 184 2.34 -25.09 -7.71
N ASN A 185 2.52 -24.48 -6.53
CA ASN A 185 1.71 -24.84 -5.36
C ASN A 185 1.01 -23.62 -4.75
N LEU A 186 -0.33 -23.62 -4.79
CA LEU A 186 -1.13 -22.69 -3.98
C LEU A 186 -1.42 -23.33 -2.62
N PRO A 187 -1.21 -22.62 -1.49
CA PRO A 187 -0.67 -21.26 -1.40
C PRO A 187 0.84 -21.23 -1.66
N ALA A 188 1.31 -20.18 -2.36
CA ALA A 188 2.74 -19.99 -2.63
C ALA A 188 3.54 -19.96 -1.31
N SER A 189 4.78 -20.42 -1.35
CA SER A 189 5.75 -20.29 -0.26
C SER A 189 6.24 -18.85 -0.13
N TRP A 190 6.94 -18.52 0.97
CA TRP A 190 7.54 -17.20 1.13
C TRP A 190 8.70 -16.99 0.13
N GLN A 191 9.42 -18.05 -0.22
CA GLN A 191 10.50 -18.03 -1.20
C GLN A 191 9.98 -17.72 -2.61
N GLU A 192 8.85 -18.32 -3.01
CA GLU A 192 8.20 -18.02 -4.30
C GLU A 192 7.76 -16.56 -4.37
N ARG A 193 7.27 -15.97 -3.26
CA ARG A 193 6.92 -14.54 -3.20
C ARG A 193 8.13 -13.63 -3.27
N VAL A 194 9.24 -14.00 -2.64
CA VAL A 194 10.50 -13.26 -2.77
C VAL A 194 10.95 -13.26 -4.23
N LEU A 195 10.96 -14.41 -4.89
CA LEU A 195 11.31 -14.51 -6.30
C LEU A 195 10.38 -13.66 -7.17
N ALA A 196 9.07 -13.67 -6.91
CA ALA A 196 8.10 -12.82 -7.58
C ALA A 196 8.45 -11.33 -7.46
N ALA A 197 8.72 -10.89 -6.23
CA ALA A 197 9.04 -9.51 -5.91
C ALA A 197 10.36 -9.06 -6.54
N GLU A 198 11.39 -9.92 -6.54
CA GLU A 198 12.67 -9.67 -7.22
C GLU A 198 12.50 -9.55 -8.73
N LEU A 199 11.75 -10.45 -9.36
CA LEU A 199 11.49 -10.39 -10.80
C LEU A 199 10.68 -9.15 -11.17
N LEU A 200 9.70 -8.77 -10.34
CA LEU A 200 8.94 -7.53 -10.52
C LEU A 200 9.83 -6.29 -10.37
N GLN A 201 10.72 -6.28 -9.37
CA GLN A 201 11.72 -5.23 -9.16
C GLN A 201 12.65 -5.08 -10.38
N ASP A 202 13.05 -6.20 -11.00
CA ASP A 202 13.88 -6.20 -12.19
C ASP A 202 13.15 -5.72 -13.44
N LYS A 203 11.89 -6.12 -13.61
CA LYS A 203 11.07 -5.70 -14.75
C LYS A 203 10.70 -4.23 -14.72
N THR A 204 10.41 -3.70 -13.53
CA THR A 204 9.96 -2.31 -13.36
C THR A 204 11.12 -1.34 -13.16
N GLY A 205 12.27 -1.81 -12.69
CA GLY A 205 13.40 -0.96 -12.30
C GLY A 205 13.20 -0.20 -10.99
N ILE A 206 12.03 -0.34 -10.35
CA ILE A 206 11.72 0.24 -9.04
C ILE A 206 12.68 -0.36 -8.03
N PHE A 207 13.26 0.45 -7.15
CA PHE A 207 14.29 -0.05 -6.25
C PHE A 207 13.75 -0.80 -5.03
N ARG A 208 12.51 -0.54 -4.61
CA ARG A 208 11.88 -1.23 -3.48
C ARG A 208 10.53 -1.84 -3.85
N VAL A 209 10.39 -3.14 -3.61
CA VAL A 209 9.10 -3.85 -3.72
C VAL A 209 8.76 -4.43 -2.36
N SER A 210 7.62 -4.03 -1.80
CA SER A 210 7.11 -4.50 -0.52
C SER A 210 5.82 -5.28 -0.72
N VAL A 211 5.71 -6.44 -0.07
CA VAL A 211 4.51 -7.28 -0.13
C VAL A 211 4.05 -7.56 1.29
N HIS A 212 2.86 -7.09 1.62
CA HIS A 212 2.21 -7.44 2.88
C HIS A 212 1.31 -8.66 2.69
N THR A 213 1.31 -9.54 3.67
CA THR A 213 0.45 -10.73 3.69
C THR A 213 -0.20 -10.85 5.06
N ARG A 214 -1.10 -11.82 5.22
CA ARG A 214 -1.63 -12.17 6.54
C ARG A 214 -0.54 -12.64 7.53
N ASP A 215 0.53 -13.27 7.02
CA ASP A 215 1.49 -14.00 7.85
C ASP A 215 2.75 -13.18 8.15
N TYR A 216 3.16 -12.31 7.22
CA TYR A 216 4.37 -11.47 7.31
C TYR A 216 4.30 -10.32 6.31
N ILE A 217 5.18 -9.32 6.50
CA ILE A 217 5.51 -8.34 5.47
C ILE A 217 6.93 -8.64 4.99
N LEU A 218 7.11 -8.71 3.67
CA LEU A 218 8.40 -8.89 3.02
C LEU A 218 8.76 -7.62 2.23
N SER A 219 10.04 -7.33 2.10
CA SER A 219 10.53 -6.23 1.27
C SER A 219 11.83 -6.61 0.58
N VAL A 220 11.92 -6.27 -0.71
CA VAL A 220 13.08 -6.47 -1.56
C VAL A 220 13.58 -5.13 -2.04
N ILE A 221 14.85 -4.84 -1.78
CA ILE A 221 15.44 -3.51 -1.94
C ILE A 221 16.76 -3.62 -2.68
N ARG A 222 17.05 -2.71 -3.61
CA ARG A 222 18.38 -2.60 -4.20
C ARG A 222 19.37 -1.98 -3.21
N ASP A 223 20.55 -2.57 -3.09
CA ASP A 223 21.59 -2.12 -2.17
C ASP A 223 21.97 -0.64 -2.39
N GLY A 224 22.38 0.02 -1.30
CA GLY A 224 22.95 1.38 -1.34
C GLY A 224 21.94 2.51 -1.25
N HIS A 225 20.66 2.24 -0.98
CA HIS A 225 19.63 3.29 -0.77
C HIS A 225 19.24 3.46 0.69
N PHE A 226 19.16 2.38 1.46
CA PHE A 226 18.92 2.45 2.90
C PHE A 226 19.41 1.20 3.63
N PRO A 227 19.81 1.30 4.92
CA PRO A 227 20.29 0.17 5.70
C PRO A 227 19.22 -0.90 5.92
N ALA A 228 19.60 -2.18 5.89
CA ALA A 228 18.70 -3.30 6.19
C ALA A 228 18.02 -3.18 7.57
N GLN A 229 18.74 -2.63 8.55
CA GLN A 229 18.24 -2.40 9.89
C GLN A 229 17.06 -1.42 9.93
N ASP A 230 17.12 -0.38 9.10
CA ASP A 230 16.06 0.63 9.03
C ASP A 230 14.81 0.06 8.36
N GLU A 231 15.00 -0.85 7.39
CA GLU A 231 13.87 -1.55 6.78
C GLU A 231 13.13 -2.42 7.78
N ILE A 232 13.85 -3.26 8.55
CA ILE A 232 13.20 -4.12 9.54
C ILE A 232 12.40 -3.26 10.52
N LEU A 233 12.94 -2.12 10.95
CA LEU A 233 12.21 -1.19 11.84
C LEU A 233 10.96 -0.60 11.19
N ALA A 234 11.03 -0.23 9.91
CA ALA A 234 9.89 0.27 9.17
C ALA A 234 8.81 -0.82 9.03
N LEU A 235 9.18 -2.02 8.61
CA LEU A 235 8.28 -3.18 8.51
C LEU A 235 7.66 -3.55 9.86
N GLN A 236 8.45 -3.49 10.95
CA GLN A 236 7.96 -3.71 12.32
C GLN A 236 6.89 -2.67 12.72
N SER A 237 7.12 -1.40 12.41
CA SER A 237 6.15 -0.32 12.60
C SER A 237 4.84 -0.59 11.83
N GLY A 238 4.94 -1.13 10.62
CA GLY A 238 3.79 -1.56 9.81
C GLY A 238 2.96 -2.66 10.46
N VAL A 239 3.59 -3.78 10.81
CA VAL A 239 2.88 -4.91 11.44
C VAL A 239 2.28 -4.53 12.78
N ASP A 240 2.96 -3.69 13.57
CA ASP A 240 2.46 -3.24 14.86
C ASP A 240 1.24 -2.32 14.70
N SER A 241 1.31 -1.33 13.82
CA SER A 241 0.20 -0.41 13.57
C SER A 241 -1.04 -1.12 13.01
N ALA A 242 -0.85 -2.08 12.09
CA ALA A 242 -1.95 -2.89 11.57
C ALA A 242 -2.57 -3.77 12.65
N ALA A 243 -1.76 -4.36 13.53
CA ALA A 243 -2.25 -5.16 14.65
C ALA A 243 -3.06 -4.34 15.65
N SER A 244 -2.56 -3.16 16.01
CA SER A 244 -3.23 -2.23 16.92
C SER A 244 -4.57 -1.76 16.35
N LEU A 245 -4.61 -1.45 15.05
CA LEU A 245 -5.87 -1.13 14.37
C LEU A 245 -6.83 -2.33 14.36
N ALA A 246 -6.34 -3.52 14.03
CA ALA A 246 -7.16 -4.73 13.97
C ALA A 246 -7.77 -5.08 15.34
N ALA A 247 -6.98 -5.01 16.41
CA ALA A 247 -7.40 -5.39 17.76
C ALA A 247 -8.27 -4.31 18.44
N CYS A 248 -7.91 -3.03 18.28
CA CYS A 248 -8.45 -1.95 19.09
C CYS A 248 -9.23 -0.90 18.31
N GLY A 249 -9.17 -0.92 16.98
CA GLY A 249 -9.72 0.15 16.13
C GLY A 249 -8.88 1.44 16.16
N SER A 250 -7.65 1.38 16.67
CA SER A 250 -6.74 2.53 16.74
C SER A 250 -5.29 2.10 16.57
N MET A 251 -4.58 2.73 15.63
CA MET A 251 -3.15 2.49 15.38
C MET A 251 -2.25 2.87 16.56
N ARG A 252 -2.76 3.68 17.52
CA ARG A 252 -1.99 4.14 18.69
C ARG A 252 -2.05 3.19 19.88
N ALA A 253 -2.88 2.14 19.81
CA ALA A 253 -2.92 1.13 20.86
C ALA A 253 -1.62 0.30 20.86
N ALA A 254 -1.35 -0.39 21.96
CA ALA A 254 -0.29 -1.39 21.98
C ALA A 254 -0.68 -2.57 21.05
N PRO A 255 0.25 -3.07 20.22
CA PRO A 255 -0.01 -4.22 19.38
C PRO A 255 -0.16 -5.48 20.22
N SER A 256 -0.72 -6.55 19.63
CA SER A 256 -0.71 -7.88 20.23
C SER A 256 0.73 -8.33 20.50
N GLU A 257 0.96 -9.02 21.62
CA GLU A 257 2.30 -9.55 21.94
C GLU A 257 2.68 -10.75 21.06
N GLU A 258 1.68 -11.51 20.63
CA GLU A 258 1.86 -12.72 19.83
C GLU A 258 2.12 -12.42 18.35
N PHE A 259 2.92 -13.27 17.72
CA PHE A 259 3.23 -13.22 16.28
C PHE A 259 2.60 -14.40 15.55
N ASN A 260 2.33 -14.22 14.26
CA ASN A 260 1.86 -15.28 13.39
C ASN A 260 2.94 -16.37 13.26
N GLU A 261 2.57 -17.62 13.53
CA GLU A 261 3.49 -18.77 13.54
C GLU A 261 4.15 -19.02 12.18
N LYS A 262 3.41 -18.83 11.07
CA LYS A 262 3.97 -19.00 9.72
C LYS A 262 4.96 -17.90 9.38
N GLY A 263 4.67 -16.67 9.80
CA GLY A 263 5.61 -15.55 9.68
C GLY A 263 6.90 -15.81 10.47
N LEU A 264 6.78 -16.30 11.71
CA LEU A 264 7.94 -16.67 12.52
C LEU A 264 8.77 -17.77 11.88
N ALA A 265 8.12 -18.79 11.31
CA ALA A 265 8.78 -19.86 10.58
C ALA A 265 9.54 -19.33 9.35
N ALA A 266 8.92 -18.44 8.56
CA ALA A 266 9.56 -17.80 7.41
C ALA A 266 10.78 -16.95 7.81
N ALA A 267 10.67 -16.17 8.89
CA ALA A 267 11.81 -15.40 9.41
C ALA A 267 12.93 -16.32 9.92
N ALA A 268 12.59 -17.44 10.55
CA ALA A 268 13.57 -18.43 10.99
C ALA A 268 14.25 -19.15 9.81
N ASP A 269 13.50 -19.48 8.75
CA ASP A 269 14.07 -20.00 7.51
C ASP A 269 15.07 -19.02 6.91
N LEU A 270 14.70 -17.73 6.79
CA LEU A 270 15.57 -16.71 6.24
C LEU A 270 16.87 -16.56 7.06
N ARG A 271 16.80 -16.67 8.39
CA ARG A 271 17.99 -16.71 9.27
C ARG A 271 18.88 -17.92 9.00
N ARG A 272 18.30 -19.10 8.72
CA ARG A 272 19.09 -20.29 8.34
C ARG A 272 19.86 -20.09 7.03
N LEU A 273 19.42 -19.17 6.18
CA LEU A 273 20.13 -18.77 4.96
C LEU A 273 21.22 -17.71 5.20
N GLY A 274 21.49 -17.33 6.46
CA GLY A 274 22.53 -16.38 6.82
C GLY A 274 22.04 -14.95 7.07
N ALA A 275 20.72 -14.72 7.16
CA ALA A 275 20.17 -13.42 7.45
C ALA A 275 20.50 -12.95 8.87
N THR A 276 20.77 -11.66 9.02
CA THR A 276 20.90 -11.00 10.32
C THR A 276 19.54 -10.85 10.99
N SER A 277 19.48 -11.00 12.31
CA SER A 277 18.24 -10.86 13.08
C SER A 277 18.15 -9.49 13.76
N GLN A 278 16.93 -8.97 13.82
CA GLN A 278 16.60 -7.80 14.62
C GLN A 278 15.18 -7.95 15.14
N GLY A 279 15.05 -8.11 16.46
CA GLY A 279 13.77 -8.51 17.06
C GLY A 279 13.26 -9.82 16.45
N THR A 280 12.01 -9.82 16.00
CA THR A 280 11.39 -10.96 15.32
C THR A 280 11.56 -10.94 13.81
N GLY A 281 12.13 -9.88 13.23
CA GLY A 281 12.46 -9.76 11.82
C GLY A 281 13.80 -10.40 11.45
N ALA A 282 14.03 -10.51 10.14
CA ALA A 282 15.29 -10.97 9.56
C ALA A 282 15.60 -10.21 8.27
N ALA A 283 16.87 -9.90 8.02
CA ALA A 283 17.32 -9.32 6.76
C ALA A 283 18.58 -10.01 6.22
N LEU A 284 18.53 -10.36 4.94
CA LEU A 284 19.62 -10.97 4.19
C LEU A 284 20.05 -9.99 3.09
N GLN A 285 21.32 -9.61 3.11
CA GLN A 285 21.92 -8.88 2.01
C GLN A 285 22.63 -9.88 1.09
N SER A 286 22.19 -9.96 -0.17
CA SER A 286 22.72 -10.90 -1.16
C SER A 286 22.46 -10.40 -2.57
N GLY A 287 23.43 -10.59 -3.48
CA GLY A 287 23.24 -10.30 -4.90
C GLY A 287 22.92 -8.84 -5.23
N GLY A 288 23.40 -7.88 -4.45
CA GLY A 288 23.08 -6.46 -4.61
C GLY A 288 21.68 -6.07 -4.15
N ARG A 289 21.03 -6.93 -3.34
CA ARG A 289 19.72 -6.67 -2.74
C ARG A 289 19.74 -6.90 -1.23
N ILE A 290 18.88 -6.18 -0.53
CA ILE A 290 18.45 -6.47 0.83
C ILE A 290 17.06 -7.09 0.75
N LEU A 291 16.94 -8.33 1.22
CA LEU A 291 15.68 -8.99 1.51
C LEU A 291 15.38 -8.85 3.00
N SER A 292 14.27 -8.21 3.35
CA SER A 292 13.77 -8.10 4.72
C SER A 292 12.44 -8.82 4.88
N LEU A 293 12.25 -9.50 6.01
CA LEU A 293 10.99 -10.17 6.36
C LEU A 293 10.67 -9.95 7.83
N VAL A 294 9.46 -9.47 8.11
CA VAL A 294 8.94 -9.27 9.47
C VAL A 294 7.63 -10.04 9.65
N PRO A 295 7.52 -10.94 10.65
CA PRO A 295 6.29 -11.65 10.92
C PRO A 295 5.16 -10.71 11.34
N ALA A 296 3.94 -10.97 10.85
CA ALA A 296 2.76 -10.24 11.28
C ALA A 296 2.44 -10.54 12.74
N ARG A 297 1.77 -9.61 13.44
CA ARG A 297 1.22 -9.88 14.77
C ARG A 297 -0.05 -10.71 14.66
N GLN A 298 -0.25 -11.61 15.61
CA GLN A 298 -1.44 -12.44 15.70
C GLN A 298 -2.55 -11.68 16.44
N VAL A 299 -3.67 -11.43 15.75
CA VAL A 299 -4.90 -10.87 16.34
C VAL A 299 -6.03 -11.88 16.16
N SER A 300 -6.31 -12.64 17.22
CA SER A 300 -7.26 -13.76 17.16
C SER A 300 -8.72 -13.33 17.00
N GLN A 301 -9.08 -12.12 17.43
CA GLN A 301 -10.42 -11.56 17.31
C GLN A 301 -10.35 -10.11 16.80
N PRO A 302 -10.16 -9.90 15.49
CA PRO A 302 -10.08 -8.57 14.94
C PRO A 302 -11.43 -7.85 15.03
N LYS A 303 -11.41 -6.61 15.53
CA LYS A 303 -12.55 -5.69 15.48
C LYS A 303 -12.70 -5.05 14.10
N ILE A 304 -11.58 -4.84 13.42
CA ILE A 304 -11.50 -4.19 12.11
C ILE A 304 -10.58 -5.01 11.21
N THR A 305 -10.99 -5.23 9.98
CA THR A 305 -10.19 -5.92 8.94
C THR A 305 -10.00 -5.08 7.68
N VAL A 306 -10.68 -3.93 7.59
CA VAL A 306 -10.59 -3.00 6.47
C VAL A 306 -9.44 -2.01 6.73
N GLY A 307 -8.62 -1.74 5.70
CA GLY A 307 -7.54 -0.75 5.76
C GLY A 307 -6.30 -1.18 6.56
N LEU A 308 -6.16 -2.47 6.88
CA LEU A 308 -4.97 -2.98 7.60
C LEU A 308 -3.70 -2.88 6.75
N GLY A 309 -3.79 -3.23 5.46
CA GLY A 309 -2.69 -3.06 4.50
C GLY A 309 -2.28 -1.59 4.38
N ASP A 310 -3.24 -0.72 4.08
CA ASP A 310 -3.02 0.74 4.00
C ASP A 310 -2.38 1.31 5.27
N THR A 311 -2.81 0.82 6.43
CA THR A 311 -2.25 1.21 7.74
C THR A 311 -0.80 0.76 7.90
N ALA A 312 -0.51 -0.49 7.55
CA ALA A 312 0.86 -1.00 7.57
C ALA A 312 1.74 -0.18 6.63
N THR A 313 1.32 -0.02 5.38
CA THR A 313 2.03 0.73 4.34
C THR A 313 2.28 2.19 4.75
N ALA A 314 1.27 2.88 5.31
CA ALA A 314 1.43 4.25 5.80
C ALA A 314 2.46 4.36 6.94
N SER A 315 2.45 3.41 7.86
CA SER A 315 3.39 3.38 9.00
C SER A 315 4.81 3.07 8.55
N ILE A 316 4.96 2.10 7.64
CA ILE A 316 6.23 1.73 6.99
C ILE A 316 6.81 2.95 6.28
N PHE A 317 6.04 3.56 5.39
CA PHE A 317 6.44 4.73 4.61
C PHE A 317 6.89 5.89 5.48
N PHE A 318 6.18 6.17 6.58
CA PHE A 318 6.60 7.21 7.52
C PHE A 318 7.98 6.91 8.14
N CYS A 319 8.20 5.68 8.60
CA CYS A 319 9.49 5.28 9.16
C CYS A 319 10.62 5.32 8.12
N GLU A 320 10.34 4.94 6.87
CA GLU A 320 11.30 5.05 5.76
C GLU A 320 11.70 6.49 5.50
N LEU A 321 10.74 7.42 5.45
CA LEU A 321 11.04 8.84 5.27
C LEU A 321 11.92 9.39 6.40
N GLU A 322 11.67 9.00 7.64
CA GLU A 322 12.50 9.39 8.78
C GLU A 322 13.91 8.78 8.69
N ALA A 323 14.04 7.53 8.25
CA ALA A 323 15.33 6.89 8.01
C ALA A 323 16.11 7.57 6.89
N ILE A 324 15.47 7.84 5.74
CA ILE A 324 16.05 8.56 4.60
C ILE A 324 16.55 9.94 5.05
N ARG A 325 15.72 10.68 5.79
CA ARG A 325 16.08 12.02 6.30
C ARG A 325 17.27 11.96 7.25
N ARG A 326 17.30 10.97 8.16
CA ARG A 326 18.41 10.77 9.10
C ARG A 326 19.70 10.43 8.37
N ASN A 327 19.65 9.56 7.37
CA ASN A 327 20.82 9.14 6.61
C ASN A 327 21.37 10.28 5.73
N ALA A 328 20.50 11.12 5.15
CA ALA A 328 20.90 12.32 4.43
C ALA A 328 21.54 13.39 5.33
N ALA A 329 21.26 13.40 6.64
CA ALA A 329 21.89 14.31 7.59
C ALA A 329 23.28 13.85 8.06
N LEU A 330 23.62 12.58 7.83
CA LEU A 330 24.89 11.96 8.22
C LEU A 330 25.91 11.90 7.06
N SER A 331 25.45 12.07 5.81
CA SER A 331 26.25 12.16 4.58
C SER A 331 26.70 13.58 4.29
#